data_AF-A0A654IF40-F1
#
_entry.id   AF-A0A654IF40-F1
#
_cell.length_a   1.000
_cell.length_b   1.000
_cell.length_c   1.000
_cell.angle_alpha   90.00
_cell.angle_beta   90.00
_cell.angle_gamma   90.00
#
_symmetry.space_group_name_H-M   'P 1'
#
loop_
_entity.id
_entity.type
_entity.pdbx_description
1 polymer ?
#
loop_
_entity_poly.entity_id
_entity_poly.type
_entity_poly.pdbx_seq_one_letter_code
_entity_poly.pdbx_strand_id
1 'polypeptide(L)'
;MESTKNNYYTEIEKLLALDYDSCVLYLLNKYGKVQGDYIKYSSSLFFKTIEENLDIKRSWYGLKIHHIDEDKIPNLSSKENREKYIREQKADRLVYCNLIEHLVLHIKIYEKTKNTLSKNGIRIIIRKINDYYSYHEFDDDRNKLFFQSIKDKKLDYFNCLAYINDKKILTGKKWFARSLLEDNHNNLYQLSVLYDEIDAYLDARILPNEVDDSFNRPKTFKLEKLEDLDYYVEQRKRRIQQEKQPIVYNKASTRSTRSTSSTEEPYNKPSFWSRHKWSIILVMFLVIFVIIFYMFIIFH
;
A
#
# COMPACT_ATOMS: atom_id res chain seq x y z
N MET A 1 -36.92 17.91 -2.69
CA MET A 1 -35.69 18.25 -1.95
C MET A 1 -34.53 17.69 -2.74
N GLU A 2 -33.87 18.57 -3.49
CA GLU A 2 -32.71 18.23 -4.31
C GLU A 2 -31.55 17.96 -3.35
N SER A 3 -31.16 16.68 -3.23
CA SER A 3 -30.02 16.30 -2.39
C SER A 3 -28.78 16.95 -2.98
N THR A 4 -28.21 17.91 -2.27
CA THR A 4 -26.87 18.45 -2.51
C THR A 4 -25.88 17.28 -2.43
N LYS A 5 -25.66 16.62 -3.56
CA LYS A 5 -24.68 15.56 -3.74
C LYS A 5 -23.33 16.23 -3.55
N ASN A 6 -22.78 16.12 -2.35
CA ASN A 6 -21.46 16.65 -2.02
C ASN A 6 -20.49 16.03 -3.04
N ASN A 7 -20.00 16.85 -3.97
CA ASN A 7 -19.27 16.44 -5.18
C ASN A 7 -17.82 16.08 -4.84
N TYR A 8 -17.63 15.24 -3.83
CA TYR A 8 -16.32 14.76 -3.42
C TYR A 8 -16.04 13.45 -4.12
N TYR A 9 -15.20 13.52 -5.15
CA TYR A 9 -14.64 12.34 -5.79
C TYR A 9 -13.96 11.44 -4.75
N THR A 10 -14.19 10.12 -4.88
CA THR A 10 -13.48 9.11 -4.11
C THR A 10 -11.98 9.18 -4.42
N GLU A 11 -11.17 8.51 -3.59
CA GLU A 11 -9.74 8.42 -3.85
C GLU A 11 -9.43 7.73 -5.17
N ILE A 12 -10.16 6.67 -5.50
CA ILE A 12 -9.98 5.92 -6.75
C ILE A 12 -10.40 6.76 -7.95
N GLU A 13 -11.49 7.52 -7.88
CA GLU A 13 -11.88 8.46 -8.94
C GLU A 13 -10.80 9.53 -9.18
N LYS A 14 -10.17 10.04 -8.12
CA LYS A 14 -9.03 10.96 -8.25
C LYS A 14 -7.84 10.29 -8.94
N LEU A 15 -7.46 9.08 -8.54
CA LEU A 15 -6.38 8.34 -9.19
C LEU A 15 -6.69 8.03 -10.66
N LEU A 16 -7.94 7.71 -10.99
CA LEU A 16 -8.39 7.52 -12.38
C LEU A 16 -8.34 8.80 -13.22
N ALA A 17 -8.32 9.98 -12.61
CA ALA A 17 -8.14 11.25 -13.33
C ALA A 17 -6.66 11.63 -13.54
N LEU A 18 -5.74 11.03 -12.78
CA LEU A 18 -4.30 11.30 -12.86
C LEU A 18 -3.61 10.47 -13.96
N ASP A 19 -2.41 10.91 -14.35
CA ASP A 19 -1.46 10.09 -15.09
C ASP A 19 -0.78 9.06 -14.16
N TYR A 20 -0.03 8.13 -14.75
CA TYR A 20 0.65 7.05 -14.00
C TYR A 20 1.66 7.56 -12.97
N ASP A 21 2.50 8.53 -13.35
CA ASP A 21 3.58 9.02 -12.48
C ASP A 21 3.00 9.80 -11.30
N SER A 22 1.92 10.56 -11.55
CA SER A 22 1.11 11.24 -10.54
C SER A 22 0.41 10.25 -9.58
N CYS A 23 -0.09 9.12 -10.08
CA CYS A 23 -0.64 8.05 -9.23
C CYS A 23 0.44 7.46 -8.31
N VAL A 24 1.63 7.16 -8.86
CA VAL A 24 2.76 6.65 -8.08
C VAL A 24 3.16 7.64 -6.99
N LEU A 25 3.27 8.93 -7.32
CA LEU A 25 3.58 9.97 -6.34
C LEU A 25 2.51 10.07 -5.26
N TYR A 26 1.23 9.99 -5.63
CA TYR A 26 0.12 9.96 -4.69
C TYR A 26 0.27 8.81 -3.68
N LEU A 27 0.55 7.60 -4.16
CA LEU A 27 0.66 6.41 -3.30
C LEU A 27 1.92 6.43 -2.43
N LEU A 28 3.05 6.96 -2.93
CA LEU A 28 4.25 7.22 -2.11
C LEU A 28 3.96 8.25 -1.00
N ASN A 29 3.14 9.26 -1.30
CA ASN A 29 2.67 10.22 -0.32
C ASN A 29 1.69 9.60 0.68
N LYS A 30 0.86 8.64 0.26
CA LYS A 30 -0.10 7.95 1.14
C LYS A 30 0.59 6.95 2.07
N TYR A 31 1.36 6.01 1.53
CA TYR A 31 1.91 4.89 2.29
C TYR A 31 3.36 5.07 2.72
N GLY A 32 4.08 6.04 2.15
CA GLY A 32 5.52 6.19 2.35
C GLY A 32 6.35 5.29 1.44
N LYS A 33 7.68 5.35 1.62
CA LYS A 33 8.63 4.56 0.83
C LYS A 33 8.63 3.09 1.26
N VAL A 34 8.89 2.19 0.32
CA VAL A 34 9.17 0.78 0.63
C VAL A 34 10.52 0.71 1.37
N GLN A 35 10.59 -0.13 2.41
CA GLN A 35 11.70 -0.10 3.38
C GLN A 35 12.95 -0.89 2.95
N GLY A 36 12.90 -1.58 1.80
CA GLY A 36 14.02 -2.34 1.27
C GLY A 36 13.78 -2.80 -0.16
N ASP A 37 14.81 -3.40 -0.75
CA ASP A 37 14.78 -3.92 -2.12
C ASP A 37 13.83 -5.12 -2.22
N TYR A 38 13.18 -5.27 -3.37
CA TYR A 38 12.25 -6.38 -3.65
C TYR A 38 12.93 -7.75 -3.59
N ILE A 39 14.24 -7.77 -3.84
CA ILE A 39 15.05 -8.98 -3.84
C ILE A 39 16.04 -9.00 -2.67
N LYS A 40 16.33 -10.19 -2.19
CA LYS A 40 17.47 -10.46 -1.30
C LYS A 40 18.36 -11.53 -1.91
N TYR A 41 19.65 -11.43 -1.61
CA TYR A 41 20.62 -12.45 -2.00
C TYR A 41 20.71 -13.47 -0.89
N SER A 42 20.40 -14.72 -1.21
CA SER A 42 20.68 -15.85 -0.33
C SER A 42 21.94 -16.53 -0.84
N SER A 43 22.88 -16.80 0.06
CA SER A 43 24.09 -17.57 -0.24
C SER A 43 24.02 -18.90 0.51
N SER A 44 23.92 -19.99 -0.23
CA SER A 44 24.36 -21.31 0.23
C SER A 44 25.83 -21.49 -0.12
N LEU A 45 26.51 -22.44 0.55
CA LEU A 45 27.95 -22.74 0.38
C LEU A 45 28.38 -22.91 -1.09
N PHE A 46 27.44 -23.24 -1.98
CA PHE A 46 27.71 -23.52 -3.40
C PHE A 46 26.91 -22.65 -4.40
N PHE A 47 25.93 -21.86 -3.95
CA PHE A 47 25.05 -21.11 -4.86
C PHE A 47 24.59 -19.78 -4.26
N LYS A 48 24.68 -18.71 -5.06
CA LYS A 48 24.03 -17.44 -4.79
C LYS A 48 22.70 -17.42 -5.53
N THR A 49 21.60 -17.33 -4.80
CA THR A 49 20.24 -17.25 -5.35
C THR A 49 19.61 -15.89 -5.06
N ILE A 50 18.76 -15.44 -5.99
CA ILE A 50 17.97 -14.23 -5.83
C ILE A 50 16.56 -14.66 -5.47
N GLU A 51 16.09 -14.20 -4.32
CA GLU A 51 14.75 -14.51 -3.82
C GLU A 51 13.98 -13.23 -3.48
N GLU A 52 12.66 -13.34 -3.38
CA GLU A 52 11.84 -12.21 -2.93
C GLU A 52 12.13 -11.88 -1.47
N ASN A 53 12.25 -10.59 -1.19
CA ASN A 53 12.33 -10.09 0.16
C ASN A 53 10.93 -10.09 0.79
N LEU A 54 10.66 -11.07 1.65
CA LEU A 54 9.38 -11.18 2.33
C LEU A 54 9.22 -10.17 3.48
N ASP A 55 10.32 -9.64 4.02
CA ASP A 55 10.34 -8.76 5.19
C ASP A 55 9.78 -7.36 4.89
N ILE A 56 9.84 -6.95 3.62
CA ILE A 56 9.28 -5.68 3.16
C ILE A 56 7.80 -5.78 2.80
N LYS A 57 7.21 -6.99 2.78
CA LYS A 57 5.81 -7.16 2.39
C LYS A 57 4.90 -6.65 3.51
N ARG A 58 3.90 -5.87 3.13
CA ARG A 58 2.86 -5.35 4.03
C ARG A 58 1.52 -6.04 3.83
N SER A 59 1.55 -7.35 3.57
CA SER A 59 0.34 -8.13 3.30
C SER A 59 -0.59 -8.21 4.52
N TRP A 60 -0.03 -8.11 5.73
CA TRP A 60 -0.83 -8.02 6.97
C TRP A 60 -1.58 -6.69 7.12
N TYR A 61 -1.22 -5.69 6.31
CA TYR A 61 -1.92 -4.41 6.20
C TYR A 61 -2.83 -4.37 4.95
N GLY A 62 -3.04 -5.52 4.29
CA GLY A 62 -3.80 -5.59 3.03
C GLY A 62 -3.14 -4.85 1.86
N LEU A 63 -1.81 -4.63 1.94
CA LEU A 63 -1.03 -3.93 0.91
C LEU A 63 -0.15 -4.89 0.11
N LYS A 64 0.03 -4.55 -1.16
CA LYS A 64 0.96 -5.14 -2.12
C LYS A 64 2.06 -4.16 -2.48
N ILE A 65 3.14 -4.70 -3.03
CA ILE A 65 4.19 -3.91 -3.67
C ILE A 65 3.89 -3.90 -5.17
N HIS A 66 3.95 -2.71 -5.75
CA HIS A 66 3.95 -2.46 -7.19
C HIS A 66 5.33 -1.96 -7.62
N HIS A 67 5.82 -2.46 -8.75
CA HIS A 67 7.07 -2.02 -9.35
C HIS A 67 6.82 -0.80 -10.24
N ILE A 68 7.44 0.34 -9.90
CA ILE A 68 7.20 1.61 -10.60
C ILE A 68 7.61 1.53 -12.08
N ASP A 69 8.64 0.74 -12.41
CA ASP A 69 9.13 0.57 -13.78
C ASP A 69 8.33 -0.41 -14.65
N GLU A 70 7.18 -0.93 -14.18
CA GLU A 70 6.35 -1.81 -15.02
C GLU A 70 5.69 -1.12 -16.21
N ASP A 71 5.78 0.21 -16.29
CA ASP A 71 5.47 0.97 -17.50
C ASP A 71 6.54 0.80 -18.61
N LYS A 72 7.74 0.33 -18.26
CA LYS A 72 8.86 0.10 -19.19
C LYS A 72 9.12 -1.38 -19.39
N ILE A 73 9.08 -2.15 -18.30
CA ILE A 73 9.45 -3.56 -18.27
C ILE A 73 8.31 -4.34 -17.63
N PRO A 74 7.49 -5.08 -18.39
CA PRO A 74 6.36 -5.79 -17.83
C PRO A 74 6.82 -6.96 -16.95
N ASN A 75 6.02 -7.28 -15.92
CA ASN A 75 6.19 -8.48 -15.08
C ASN A 75 7.53 -8.48 -14.31
N LEU A 76 7.91 -7.35 -13.73
CA LEU A 76 9.16 -7.18 -12.98
C LEU A 76 9.21 -8.05 -11.73
N SER A 77 8.06 -8.46 -11.21
CA SER A 77 7.98 -9.40 -10.09
C SER A 77 8.35 -10.83 -10.46
N SER A 78 8.41 -11.23 -11.74
CA SER A 78 8.72 -12.61 -12.13
C SER A 78 10.13 -13.05 -11.76
N LYS A 79 10.34 -14.35 -11.57
CA LYS A 79 11.67 -14.91 -11.22
C LYS A 79 12.75 -14.50 -12.23
N GLU A 80 12.45 -14.61 -13.52
CA GLU A 80 13.37 -14.24 -14.60
C GLU A 80 13.74 -12.75 -14.54
N ASN A 81 12.74 -11.86 -14.39
CA ASN A 81 13.00 -10.42 -14.39
C ASN A 81 13.66 -9.92 -13.11
N ARG A 82 13.45 -10.59 -11.98
CA ARG A 82 14.17 -10.27 -10.73
C ARG A 82 15.67 -10.43 -10.88
N GLU A 83 16.12 -11.43 -11.62
CA GLU A 83 17.55 -11.71 -11.84
C GLU A 83 18.14 -10.77 -12.91
N LYS A 84 17.34 -10.44 -13.93
CA LYS A 84 17.78 -9.61 -15.07
C LYS A 84 17.78 -8.11 -14.78
N TYR A 85 16.84 -7.60 -14.00
CA TYR A 85 16.56 -6.17 -13.83
C TYR A 85 16.75 -5.72 -12.38
N ILE A 86 17.95 -5.95 -11.84
CA ILE A 86 18.31 -5.69 -10.42
C ILE A 86 18.05 -4.25 -9.98
N ARG A 87 18.28 -3.27 -10.87
CA ARG A 87 18.07 -1.85 -10.56
C ARG A 87 16.60 -1.54 -10.33
N GLU A 88 15.72 -2.13 -11.13
CA GLU A 88 14.28 -1.96 -11.05
C GLU A 88 13.66 -2.68 -9.84
N GLN A 89 14.44 -3.52 -9.15
CA GLN A 89 14.07 -4.15 -7.87
C GLN A 89 14.41 -3.30 -6.64
N LYS A 90 15.04 -2.13 -6.80
CA LYS A 90 15.47 -1.28 -5.68
C LYS A 90 14.29 -0.63 -4.94
N ALA A 91 14.46 -0.40 -3.63
CA ALA A 91 13.39 0.13 -2.76
C ALA A 91 12.71 1.42 -3.27
N ASP A 92 13.46 2.32 -3.91
CA ASP A 92 13.00 3.58 -4.50
C ASP A 92 12.33 3.41 -5.88
N ARG A 93 12.31 2.18 -6.41
CA ARG A 93 11.57 1.75 -7.60
C ARG A 93 10.28 1.00 -7.26
N LEU A 94 9.87 1.01 -6.00
CA LEU A 94 8.71 0.28 -5.49
C LEU A 94 7.72 1.23 -4.80
N VAL A 95 6.44 0.87 -4.83
CA VAL A 95 5.38 1.58 -4.11
C VAL A 95 4.38 0.60 -3.50
N TYR A 96 3.83 0.93 -2.33
CA TYR A 96 2.74 0.15 -1.74
C TYR A 96 1.39 0.57 -2.32
N CYS A 97 0.47 -0.40 -2.45
CA CYS A 97 -0.90 -0.16 -2.88
C CYS A 97 -1.84 -1.26 -2.37
N ASN A 98 -3.12 -0.95 -2.16
CA ASN A 98 -4.17 -1.96 -2.04
C ASN A 98 -4.54 -2.51 -3.43
N LEU A 99 -5.45 -3.49 -3.48
CA LEU A 99 -5.74 -4.19 -4.72
C LEU A 99 -6.44 -3.33 -5.78
N ILE A 100 -7.30 -2.40 -5.38
CA ILE A 100 -8.01 -1.50 -6.31
C ILE A 100 -7.05 -0.43 -6.84
N GLU A 101 -6.21 0.13 -5.97
CA GLU A 101 -5.14 1.05 -6.39
C GLU A 101 -4.16 0.37 -7.37
N HIS A 102 -3.83 -0.90 -7.14
CA HIS A 102 -3.00 -1.69 -8.05
C HIS A 102 -3.67 -1.85 -9.43
N LEU A 103 -4.98 -2.09 -9.48
CA LEU A 103 -5.73 -2.09 -10.73
C LEU A 103 -5.62 -0.74 -11.45
N VAL A 104 -5.78 0.38 -10.72
CA VAL A 104 -5.62 1.72 -11.29
C VAL A 104 -4.22 1.91 -11.88
N LEU A 105 -3.15 1.52 -11.17
CA LEU A 105 -1.78 1.61 -11.69
C LEU A 105 -1.63 0.87 -13.02
N HIS A 106 -2.18 -0.35 -13.15
CA HIS A 106 -2.12 -1.09 -14.42
C HIS A 106 -3.00 -0.50 -15.53
N ILE A 107 -4.16 0.09 -15.20
CA ILE A 107 -4.95 0.89 -16.15
C ILE A 107 -4.09 2.03 -16.69
N LYS A 108 -3.40 2.77 -15.80
CA LYS A 108 -2.57 3.92 -16.16
C LYS A 108 -1.30 3.54 -16.94
N ILE A 109 -0.68 2.41 -16.61
CA ILE A 109 0.41 1.85 -17.43
C ILE A 109 -0.09 1.56 -18.85
N TYR A 110 -1.27 0.93 -19.00
CA TYR A 110 -1.84 0.71 -20.33
C TYR A 110 -2.12 2.03 -21.04
N GLU A 111 -2.65 3.04 -20.36
CA GLU A 111 -2.90 4.34 -20.98
C GLU A 111 -1.63 5.02 -21.48
N LYS A 112 -0.53 4.93 -20.71
CA LYS A 112 0.79 5.49 -21.02
C LYS A 112 1.48 4.75 -22.17
N THR A 113 1.41 3.41 -22.20
CA THR A 113 2.22 2.57 -23.09
C THR A 113 1.48 2.01 -24.30
N LYS A 114 0.15 1.89 -24.19
CA LYS A 114 -0.73 1.15 -25.12
C LYS A 114 -0.31 -0.32 -25.35
N ASN A 115 0.53 -0.89 -24.48
CA ASN A 115 1.07 -2.23 -24.64
C ASN A 115 0.04 -3.32 -24.26
N THR A 116 -0.12 -4.32 -25.11
CA THR A 116 -1.02 -5.48 -24.86
C THR A 116 -0.61 -6.29 -23.64
N LEU A 117 0.68 -6.37 -23.29
CA LEU A 117 1.14 -7.05 -22.08
C LEU A 117 0.57 -6.40 -20.81
N SER A 118 0.38 -5.07 -20.81
CA SER A 118 -0.26 -4.35 -19.71
C SER A 118 -1.73 -4.77 -19.52
N LYS A 119 -2.43 -5.16 -20.60
CA LYS A 119 -3.80 -5.71 -20.50
C LYS A 119 -3.83 -7.03 -19.74
N ASN A 120 -2.78 -7.84 -19.78
CA ASN A 120 -2.73 -9.08 -19.01
C ASN A 120 -2.66 -8.80 -17.50
N GLY A 121 -1.88 -7.79 -17.09
CA GLY A 121 -1.86 -7.32 -15.69
C GLY A 121 -3.25 -6.88 -15.21
N ILE A 122 -3.95 -6.06 -16.00
CA ILE A 122 -5.33 -5.64 -15.73
C ILE A 122 -6.25 -6.86 -15.56
N ARG A 123 -6.23 -7.81 -16.50
CA ARG A 123 -7.08 -9.01 -16.44
C ARG A 123 -6.81 -9.86 -15.20
N ILE A 124 -5.54 -10.09 -14.85
CA ILE A 124 -5.18 -10.90 -13.68
C ILE A 124 -5.68 -10.23 -12.40
N ILE A 125 -5.55 -8.91 -12.28
CA ILE A 125 -5.99 -8.18 -11.09
C ILE A 125 -7.51 -8.17 -10.98
N ILE A 126 -8.23 -7.97 -12.10
CA ILE A 126 -9.69 -8.07 -12.14
C ILE A 126 -10.16 -9.44 -11.65
N ARG A 127 -9.57 -10.52 -12.19
CA ARG A 127 -9.89 -11.89 -11.77
C ARG A 127 -9.71 -12.06 -10.27
N LYS A 128 -8.61 -11.53 -9.74
CA LYS A 128 -8.33 -11.58 -8.31
C LYS A 128 -9.31 -10.74 -7.47
N ILE A 129 -9.72 -9.56 -7.94
CA ILE A 129 -10.73 -8.74 -7.25
C ILE A 129 -12.09 -9.43 -7.26
N ASN A 130 -12.46 -10.07 -8.37
CA ASN A 130 -13.68 -10.85 -8.45
C ASN A 130 -13.74 -11.95 -7.39
N ASP A 131 -12.63 -12.67 -7.17
CA ASP A 131 -12.55 -13.68 -6.09
C ASP A 131 -12.89 -13.10 -4.71
N TYR A 132 -12.49 -11.85 -4.44
CA TYR A 132 -12.76 -11.19 -3.16
C TYR A 132 -14.21 -10.73 -3.02
N TYR A 133 -14.87 -10.33 -4.12
CA TYR A 133 -16.28 -9.89 -4.10
C TYR A 133 -17.27 -11.01 -4.47
N SER A 134 -16.80 -12.21 -4.78
CA SER A 134 -17.65 -13.36 -5.11
C SER A 134 -18.09 -14.15 -3.88
N TYR A 135 -18.09 -13.55 -2.68
CA TYR A 135 -18.48 -14.17 -1.41
C TYR A 135 -17.72 -15.47 -1.05
N HIS A 136 -16.57 -15.70 -1.69
CA HIS A 136 -15.74 -16.87 -1.41
C HIS A 136 -15.06 -16.73 -0.05
N GLU A 137 -15.23 -17.72 0.82
CA GLU A 137 -14.53 -17.80 2.10
C GLU A 137 -13.07 -18.21 1.91
N PHE A 138 -12.14 -17.37 2.37
CA PHE A 138 -10.72 -17.67 2.34
C PHE A 138 -10.29 -18.45 3.58
N ASP A 139 -9.46 -19.47 3.41
CA ASP A 139 -8.90 -20.20 4.55
C ASP A 139 -7.80 -19.40 5.27
N ASP A 140 -7.05 -18.58 4.53
CA ASP A 140 -5.90 -17.85 5.08
C ASP A 140 -6.23 -16.40 5.48
N ASP A 141 -5.71 -15.99 6.64
CA ASP A 141 -5.92 -14.63 7.18
C ASP A 141 -5.34 -13.53 6.28
N ARG A 142 -4.37 -13.84 5.41
CA ARG A 142 -3.77 -12.85 4.52
C ARG A 142 -4.78 -12.42 3.45
N ASN A 143 -5.46 -13.36 2.82
CA ASN A 143 -6.53 -13.06 1.87
C ASN A 143 -7.70 -12.37 2.55
N LYS A 144 -8.07 -12.75 3.78
CA LYS A 144 -9.06 -12.00 4.59
C LYS A 144 -8.64 -10.54 4.80
N LEU A 145 -7.37 -10.26 5.09
CA LEU A 145 -6.87 -8.88 5.26
C LEU A 145 -6.83 -8.10 3.94
N PHE A 146 -6.53 -8.75 2.81
CA PHE A 146 -6.66 -8.12 1.49
C PHE A 146 -8.11 -7.78 1.17
N PHE A 147 -9.06 -8.66 1.50
CA PHE A 147 -10.49 -8.38 1.35
C PHE A 147 -10.91 -7.19 2.22
N GLN A 148 -10.57 -7.22 3.51
CA GLN A 148 -10.92 -6.16 4.45
C GLN A 148 -10.34 -4.80 4.05
N SER A 149 -9.16 -4.72 3.43
CA SER A 149 -8.60 -3.43 2.97
C SER A 149 -9.36 -2.82 1.78
N ILE A 150 -10.15 -3.61 1.07
CA ILE A 150 -10.92 -3.18 -0.10
C ILE A 150 -12.44 -3.30 0.05
N LYS A 151 -12.98 -3.92 1.12
CA LYS A 151 -14.41 -4.23 1.24
C LYS A 151 -15.33 -3.04 0.97
N ASP A 152 -14.96 -1.85 1.46
CA ASP A 152 -15.75 -0.62 1.30
C ASP A 152 -15.53 0.07 -0.05
N LYS A 153 -14.82 -0.58 -0.98
CA LYS A 153 -14.40 -0.05 -2.29
C LYS A 153 -15.05 -0.80 -3.46
N LYS A 154 -16.18 -1.48 -3.25
CA LYS A 154 -16.88 -2.22 -4.32
C LYS A 154 -17.37 -1.26 -5.43
N LEU A 155 -17.93 -0.12 -5.06
CA LEU A 155 -18.30 0.92 -6.03
C LEU A 155 -17.07 1.48 -6.77
N ASP A 156 -15.96 1.71 -6.07
CA ASP A 156 -14.71 2.15 -6.68
C ASP A 156 -14.14 1.13 -7.68
N TYR A 157 -14.24 -0.17 -7.36
CA TYR A 157 -13.91 -1.23 -8.29
C TYR A 157 -14.79 -1.16 -9.55
N PHE A 158 -16.09 -0.99 -9.37
CA PHE A 158 -17.05 -0.85 -10.47
C PHE A 158 -16.75 0.40 -11.32
N ASN A 159 -16.32 1.49 -10.71
CA ASN A 159 -15.81 2.67 -11.39
C ASN A 159 -14.56 2.38 -12.23
N CYS A 160 -13.62 1.56 -11.75
CA CYS A 160 -12.50 1.10 -12.57
C CYS A 160 -12.97 0.30 -13.79
N LEU A 161 -13.95 -0.60 -13.63
CA LEU A 161 -14.50 -1.38 -14.73
C LEU A 161 -15.21 -0.50 -15.76
N ALA A 162 -16.00 0.45 -15.29
CA ALA A 162 -16.65 1.47 -16.11
C ALA A 162 -15.63 2.28 -16.92
N TYR A 163 -14.56 2.75 -16.27
CA TYR A 163 -13.47 3.46 -16.93
C TYR A 163 -12.83 2.62 -18.04
N ILE A 164 -12.54 1.34 -17.77
CA ILE A 164 -12.00 0.39 -18.76
C ILE A 164 -12.95 0.22 -19.94
N ASN A 165 -14.26 0.08 -19.68
CA ASN A 165 -15.30 -0.09 -20.69
C ASN A 165 -15.43 1.16 -21.58
N ASP A 166 -15.58 2.33 -20.97
CA ASP A 166 -15.78 3.61 -21.65
C ASP A 166 -14.58 3.98 -22.53
N LYS A 167 -13.36 3.67 -22.04
CA LYS A 167 -12.11 3.87 -22.79
C LYS A 167 -11.78 2.74 -23.76
N LYS A 168 -12.61 1.68 -23.84
CA LYS A 168 -12.42 0.49 -24.67
C LYS A 168 -11.04 -0.17 -24.47
N ILE A 169 -10.53 -0.17 -23.24
CA ILE A 169 -9.23 -0.76 -22.90
C ILE A 169 -9.31 -2.30 -23.03
N LEU A 170 -10.34 -2.88 -22.43
CA LEU A 170 -10.74 -4.27 -22.63
C LEU A 170 -12.08 -4.28 -23.36
N THR A 171 -12.25 -5.24 -24.25
CA THR A 171 -13.43 -5.36 -25.12
C THR A 171 -13.83 -6.82 -25.22
N GLY A 172 -15.03 -7.07 -25.76
CA GLY A 172 -15.63 -8.39 -25.87
C GLY A 172 -16.76 -8.60 -24.86
N LYS A 173 -17.62 -9.58 -25.12
CA LYS A 173 -18.76 -9.89 -24.25
C LYS A 173 -18.24 -10.36 -22.88
N LYS A 174 -18.76 -9.76 -21.80
CA LYS A 174 -18.41 -10.07 -20.41
C LYS A 174 -16.90 -10.21 -20.17
N TRP A 175 -16.10 -9.28 -20.69
CA TRP A 175 -14.63 -9.31 -20.57
C TRP A 175 -14.12 -9.30 -19.12
N PHE A 176 -14.96 -8.86 -18.18
CA PHE A 176 -14.71 -8.82 -16.74
C PHE A 176 -15.09 -10.13 -16.02
N ALA A 177 -15.90 -10.99 -16.62
CA ALA A 177 -16.49 -12.18 -15.98
C ALA A 177 -15.50 -13.34 -15.98
N ARG A 178 -14.43 -13.19 -15.19
CA ARG A 178 -13.41 -14.20 -14.96
C ARG A 178 -12.94 -14.14 -13.51
N SER A 179 -12.65 -15.29 -12.92
CA SER A 179 -12.06 -15.45 -11.58
C SER A 179 -10.74 -16.24 -11.68
N LEU A 180 -9.84 -16.13 -10.69
CA LEU A 180 -8.65 -17.01 -10.65
C LEU A 180 -8.99 -18.40 -10.10
N LEU A 181 -10.18 -18.57 -9.54
CA LEU A 181 -10.59 -19.73 -8.79
C LEU A 181 -11.68 -20.57 -9.51
N GLU A 182 -12.03 -20.24 -10.75
CA GLU A 182 -13.09 -20.91 -11.52
C GLU A 182 -12.90 -22.43 -11.64
N ASP A 183 -11.66 -22.92 -11.67
CA ASP A 183 -11.35 -24.35 -11.79
C ASP A 183 -11.39 -25.10 -10.44
N ASN A 184 -11.41 -24.38 -9.32
CA ASN A 184 -11.29 -24.95 -7.97
C ASN A 184 -12.60 -24.90 -7.17
N HIS A 185 -13.71 -24.41 -7.75
CA HIS A 185 -14.89 -24.04 -6.97
C HIS A 185 -16.23 -24.52 -7.54
N ASN A 186 -17.08 -25.06 -6.64
CA ASN A 186 -18.50 -25.33 -6.86
C ASN A 186 -19.39 -24.08 -6.71
N ASN A 187 -18.83 -22.87 -6.81
CA ASN A 187 -19.48 -21.63 -6.39
C ASN A 187 -19.83 -20.69 -7.57
N LEU A 188 -20.19 -21.28 -8.71
CA LEU A 188 -20.57 -20.57 -9.93
C LEU A 188 -21.72 -19.57 -9.69
N TYR A 189 -22.59 -19.85 -8.73
CA TYR A 189 -23.73 -18.99 -8.38
C TYR A 189 -23.29 -17.64 -7.79
N GLN A 190 -22.38 -17.62 -6.81
CA GLN A 190 -21.95 -16.34 -6.21
C GLN A 190 -21.16 -15.47 -7.19
N LEU A 191 -20.36 -16.09 -8.06
CA LEU A 191 -19.73 -15.38 -9.18
C LEU A 191 -20.76 -14.81 -10.15
N SER A 192 -21.84 -15.55 -10.46
CA SER A 192 -22.90 -15.02 -11.34
C SER A 192 -23.59 -13.79 -10.75
N VAL A 193 -23.86 -13.77 -9.44
CA VAL A 193 -24.45 -12.59 -8.79
C VAL A 193 -23.55 -11.37 -8.93
N LEU A 194 -22.24 -11.52 -8.66
CA LEU A 194 -21.29 -10.43 -8.85
C LEU A 194 -21.26 -9.95 -10.31
N TYR A 195 -21.25 -10.88 -11.27
CA TYR A 195 -21.20 -10.53 -12.69
C TYR A 195 -22.47 -9.82 -13.16
N ASP A 196 -23.64 -10.20 -12.65
CA ASP A 196 -24.90 -9.53 -12.93
C ASP A 196 -24.93 -8.11 -12.34
N GLU A 197 -24.39 -7.91 -11.12
CA GLU A 197 -24.19 -6.57 -10.55
C GLU A 197 -23.27 -5.70 -11.42
N ILE A 198 -22.15 -6.28 -11.91
CA ILE A 198 -21.23 -5.56 -12.79
C ILE A 198 -21.92 -5.19 -14.11
N ASP A 199 -22.63 -6.12 -14.76
CA ASP A 199 -23.38 -5.84 -15.99
C ASP A 199 -24.39 -4.71 -15.75
N ALA A 200 -25.18 -4.78 -14.68
CA ALA A 200 -26.15 -3.74 -14.30
C ALA A 200 -25.49 -2.37 -14.08
N TYR A 201 -24.28 -2.33 -13.51
CA TYR A 201 -23.52 -1.09 -13.34
C TYR A 201 -22.95 -0.54 -14.65
N LEU A 202 -22.42 -1.42 -15.51
CA LEU A 202 -21.86 -1.02 -16.80
C LEU A 202 -22.95 -0.51 -17.75
N ASP A 203 -24.13 -1.12 -17.74
CA ASP A 203 -25.24 -0.78 -18.64
C ASP A 203 -26.07 0.41 -18.14
N ALA A 204 -26.38 0.45 -16.84
CA ALA A 204 -27.37 1.38 -16.30
C ALA A 204 -26.89 2.17 -15.07
N ARG A 205 -25.60 2.02 -14.67
CA ARG A 205 -25.03 2.62 -13.45
C ARG A 205 -25.82 2.28 -12.17
N ILE A 206 -26.43 1.10 -12.15
CA ILE A 206 -27.11 0.58 -10.95
C ILE A 206 -26.04 0.25 -9.91
N LEU A 207 -26.10 0.92 -8.76
CA LEU A 207 -25.08 0.78 -7.71
C LEU A 207 -24.97 -0.68 -7.21
N PRO A 208 -23.75 -1.15 -6.89
CA PRO A 208 -23.56 -2.48 -6.32
C PRO A 208 -24.25 -2.62 -4.97
N ASN A 209 -24.62 -3.86 -4.65
CA ASN A 209 -25.09 -4.20 -3.31
C ASN A 209 -23.96 -4.03 -2.29
N GLU A 210 -24.35 -3.71 -1.05
CA GLU A 210 -23.43 -3.69 0.09
C GLU A 210 -22.71 -5.03 0.24
N VAL A 211 -21.47 -4.96 0.71
CA VAL A 211 -20.63 -6.12 0.95
C VAL A 211 -20.93 -6.65 2.33
N ASP A 212 -21.47 -7.87 2.42
CA ASP A 212 -21.38 -8.65 3.66
C ASP A 212 -19.90 -8.95 3.92
N ASP A 213 -19.38 -8.65 5.10
CA ASP A 213 -17.98 -8.91 5.45
C ASP A 213 -17.83 -9.94 6.58
N SER A 214 -18.94 -10.57 6.98
CA SER A 214 -19.00 -11.54 8.07
C SER A 214 -18.23 -12.84 7.77
N PHE A 215 -18.29 -13.33 6.52
CA PHE A 215 -17.68 -14.59 6.08
C PHE A 215 -16.16 -14.53 5.89
N ASN A 216 -15.59 -13.34 5.74
CA ASN A 216 -14.14 -13.11 5.57
C ASN A 216 -13.56 -12.17 6.63
N ARG A 217 -14.07 -12.25 7.85
CA ARG A 217 -13.54 -11.51 8.98
C ARG A 217 -12.29 -12.22 9.54
N PRO A 218 -11.10 -11.59 9.52
CA PRO A 218 -9.92 -12.16 10.17
C PRO A 218 -10.07 -12.11 11.69
N LYS A 219 -9.23 -12.87 12.41
CA LYS A 219 -9.17 -12.82 13.88
C LYS A 219 -8.95 -11.39 14.38
N THR A 220 -9.62 -10.99 15.46
CA THR A 220 -9.71 -9.59 15.93
C THR A 220 -8.34 -8.91 16.10
N PHE A 221 -7.35 -9.57 16.70
CA PHE A 221 -6.01 -8.99 16.88
C PHE A 221 -5.27 -8.71 15.56
N LYS A 222 -5.72 -9.27 14.44
CA LYS A 222 -5.18 -8.98 13.11
C LYS A 222 -5.83 -7.78 12.45
N LEU A 223 -7.04 -7.37 12.89
CA LEU A 223 -7.68 -6.13 12.45
C LEU A 223 -6.95 -4.90 12.97
N GLU A 224 -6.30 -4.99 14.13
CA GLU A 224 -5.42 -3.94 14.67
C GLU A 224 -4.37 -3.48 13.64
N LYS A 225 -3.91 -4.38 12.76
CA LYS A 225 -2.98 -4.00 11.69
C LYS A 225 -3.62 -3.07 10.67
N LEU A 226 -4.87 -3.28 10.30
CA LEU A 226 -5.58 -2.37 9.39
C LEU A 226 -5.82 -1.02 10.06
N GLU A 227 -6.22 -1.02 11.33
CA GLU A 227 -6.38 0.20 12.12
C GLU A 227 -5.06 0.98 12.27
N ASP A 228 -3.93 0.28 12.50
CA ASP A 228 -2.58 0.85 12.50
C ASP A 228 -2.27 1.54 11.16
N LEU A 229 -2.65 0.93 10.03
CA LEU A 229 -2.45 1.51 8.71
C LEU A 229 -3.28 2.78 8.51
N ASP A 230 -4.56 2.73 8.86
CA ASP A 230 -5.47 3.86 8.72
C ASP A 230 -4.97 5.04 9.56
N TYR A 231 -4.59 4.78 10.81
CA TYR A 231 -3.97 5.77 11.68
C TYR A 231 -2.70 6.36 11.04
N TYR A 232 -1.80 5.52 10.54
CA TYR A 232 -0.58 5.97 9.88
C TYR A 232 -0.86 6.85 8.65
N VAL A 233 -1.81 6.46 7.80
CA VAL A 233 -2.20 7.21 6.60
C VAL A 233 -2.78 8.57 6.98
N GLU A 234 -3.65 8.62 7.99
CA GLU A 234 -4.24 9.87 8.47
C GLU A 234 -3.20 10.84 9.06
N GLN A 235 -2.26 10.33 9.86
CA GLN A 235 -1.15 11.16 10.37
C GLN A 235 -0.29 11.71 9.23
N ARG A 236 -0.08 10.93 8.17
CA ARG A 236 0.70 11.37 7.00
C ARG A 236 -0.04 12.43 6.19
N LYS A 237 -1.34 12.28 5.96
CA LYS A 237 -2.19 13.31 5.32
C LYS A 237 -2.11 14.65 6.07
N ARG A 238 -2.22 14.62 7.41
CA ARG A 238 -2.12 15.82 8.25
C ARG A 238 -0.77 16.54 8.10
N ARG A 239 0.35 15.80 8.11
CA ARG A 239 1.69 16.39 7.90
C ARG A 239 1.84 17.05 6.54
N ILE A 240 1.40 16.38 5.46
CA ILE A 240 1.46 16.95 4.11
C ILE A 240 0.62 18.22 4.00
N GLN A 241 -0.55 18.26 4.65
CA GLN A 241 -1.40 19.46 4.67
C GLN A 241 -0.73 20.62 5.42
N GLN A 242 -0.04 20.34 6.53
CA GLN A 242 0.72 21.33 7.29
C GLN A 242 1.92 21.88 6.51
N GLU A 243 2.67 21.01 5.82
CA GLU A 243 3.81 21.40 4.96
C GLU A 243 3.38 22.28 3.76
N LYS A 244 2.12 22.13 3.30
CA LYS A 244 1.55 22.94 2.22
C LYS A 244 0.98 24.28 2.66
N GLN A 245 0.85 24.55 3.97
CA GLN A 245 0.42 25.88 4.43
C GLN A 245 1.59 26.87 4.32
N PRO A 246 1.41 28.05 3.69
CA PRO A 246 2.46 29.05 3.63
C PRO A 246 2.81 29.50 5.05
N ILE A 247 4.11 29.62 5.33
CA ILE A 247 4.60 30.26 6.55
C ILE A 247 4.09 31.71 6.53
N VAL A 248 3.02 31.98 7.26
CA VAL A 248 2.56 33.35 7.50
C VAL A 248 3.59 33.99 8.44
N TYR A 249 4.56 34.68 7.87
CA TYR A 249 5.36 35.64 8.61
C TYR A 249 4.43 36.76 9.05
N ASN A 250 3.99 36.72 10.31
CA ASN A 250 3.38 37.86 10.96
C ASN A 250 4.43 38.95 11.12
N LYS A 251 4.55 39.80 10.09
CA LYS A 251 5.26 41.08 10.20
C LYS A 251 4.32 42.07 10.89
N ALA A 252 4.20 41.94 12.21
CA ALA A 252 3.61 43.00 13.02
C ALA A 252 4.68 44.06 13.33
N SER A 253 4.30 45.28 13.02
CA SER A 253 5.06 46.53 13.03
C SER A 253 5.79 46.83 14.34
N THR A 254 7.05 47.23 14.15
CA THR A 254 7.87 48.15 14.94
C THR A 254 7.15 48.98 16.02
N ARG A 255 7.62 48.83 17.28
CA ARG A 255 7.80 49.97 18.19
C ARG A 255 9.19 49.90 18.81
N SER A 256 10.01 50.87 18.42
CA SER A 256 11.32 51.15 18.99
C SER A 256 11.18 51.55 20.45
N THR A 257 11.82 50.78 21.34
CA THR A 257 12.46 51.33 22.54
C THR A 257 13.82 50.66 22.65
N ARG A 258 14.86 51.45 22.34
CA ARG A 258 16.26 51.09 22.52
C ARG A 258 16.61 51.29 23.99
N SER A 259 16.85 50.21 24.72
CA SER A 259 17.70 50.23 25.91
C SER A 259 18.53 48.94 25.95
N THR A 260 19.82 49.16 26.07
CA THR A 260 20.95 48.22 26.02
C THR A 260 20.89 47.11 27.06
N SER A 261 21.08 45.86 26.63
CA SER A 261 21.68 44.82 27.46
C SER A 261 22.37 43.78 26.58
N SER A 262 23.70 43.83 26.58
CA SER A 262 24.55 42.73 26.17
C SER A 262 24.43 41.60 27.19
N THR A 263 23.83 40.49 26.78
CA THR A 263 24.02 39.19 27.43
C THR A 263 23.90 38.12 26.37
N GLU A 264 25.04 37.53 26.03
CA GLU A 264 25.13 36.28 25.29
C GLU A 264 24.37 35.19 26.06
N GLU A 265 23.39 34.53 25.43
CA GLU A 265 22.85 33.28 25.97
C GLU A 265 23.75 32.10 25.55
N PRO A 266 24.11 31.20 26.48
CA PRO A 266 25.10 30.16 26.25
C PRO A 266 24.53 29.03 25.39
N TYR A 267 25.28 28.62 24.37
CA TYR A 267 25.09 27.35 23.69
C TYR A 267 25.23 26.21 24.71
N ASN A 268 24.10 25.66 25.15
CA ASN A 268 24.08 24.53 26.09
C ASN A 268 24.64 23.28 25.40
N LYS A 269 25.92 22.96 25.67
CA LYS A 269 26.50 21.67 25.29
C LYS A 269 25.67 20.56 25.94
N PRO A 270 25.22 19.54 25.18
CA PRO A 270 24.50 18.42 25.76
C PRO A 270 25.38 17.75 26.81
N SER A 271 24.80 17.51 28.00
CA SER A 271 25.51 16.92 29.14
C SER A 271 26.18 15.61 28.74
N PHE A 272 27.34 15.31 29.33
CA PHE A 272 28.08 14.07 29.08
C PHE A 272 27.19 12.83 29.20
N TRP A 273 26.22 12.89 30.13
CA TRP A 273 25.21 11.88 30.39
C TRP A 273 24.20 11.64 29.27
N SER A 274 23.84 12.65 28.46
CA SER A 274 22.92 12.44 27.34
C SER A 274 23.61 11.81 26.13
N ARG A 275 24.92 12.07 25.96
CA ARG A 275 25.71 11.51 24.85
C ARG A 275 26.11 10.06 25.02
N HIS A 276 26.24 9.56 26.26
CA HIS A 276 26.75 8.21 26.54
C HIS A 276 25.73 7.30 27.25
N LYS A 277 24.47 7.72 27.34
CA LYS A 277 23.42 7.00 28.08
C LYS A 277 23.28 5.55 27.64
N TRP A 278 23.33 5.29 26.34
CA TRP A 278 23.25 3.95 25.77
C TRP A 278 24.52 3.11 26.01
N SER A 279 25.69 3.74 25.98
CA SER A 279 26.98 3.08 26.24
C SER A 279 27.08 2.59 27.69
N ILE A 280 26.62 3.40 28.65
CA ILE A 280 26.64 3.06 30.09
C ILE A 280 25.65 1.92 30.37
N ILE A 281 24.45 1.96 29.80
CA ILE A 281 23.45 0.89 29.93
C ILE A 281 24.00 -0.44 29.41
N LEU A 282 24.72 -0.42 28.29
CA LEU A 282 25.28 -1.62 27.67
C LEU A 282 26.42 -2.23 28.51
N VAL A 283 27.26 -1.40 29.13
CA VAL A 283 28.30 -1.85 30.07
C VAL A 283 27.68 -2.46 31.32
N MET A 284 26.63 -1.85 31.89
CA MET A 284 25.94 -2.42 33.05
C MET A 284 25.31 -3.79 32.74
N PHE A 285 24.72 -3.95 31.56
CA PHE A 285 24.19 -5.25 31.11
C PHE A 285 25.27 -6.32 30.99
N LEU A 286 26.45 -5.97 30.44
CA LEU A 286 27.58 -6.89 30.32
C LEU A 286 28.10 -7.33 31.70
N VAL A 287 28.20 -6.40 32.66
CA VAL A 287 28.64 -6.73 34.02
C VAL A 287 27.66 -7.67 34.71
N ILE A 288 26.34 -7.42 34.59
CA ILE A 288 25.31 -8.30 35.15
C ILE A 288 25.37 -9.68 34.51
N PHE A 289 25.57 -9.76 33.19
CA PHE A 289 25.68 -11.02 32.48
C PHE A 289 26.90 -11.84 32.93
N VAL A 290 28.05 -11.19 33.15
CA VAL A 290 29.26 -11.84 33.69
C VAL A 290 29.02 -12.35 35.10
N ILE A 291 28.35 -11.58 35.97
CA ILE A 291 28.02 -12.01 37.34
C ILE A 291 27.11 -13.24 37.31
N ILE A 292 26.05 -13.23 36.49
CA ILE A 292 25.13 -14.37 36.36
C ILE A 292 25.87 -15.60 35.84
N PHE A 293 26.75 -15.43 34.85
CA PHE A 293 27.56 -16.53 34.30
C PHE A 293 28.53 -17.10 35.34
N TYR A 294 29.14 -16.24 36.15
CA TYR A 294 30.05 -16.67 37.22
C TYR A 294 29.31 -17.39 38.35
N MET A 295 28.10 -16.95 38.71
CA MET A 295 27.24 -17.67 39.65
C MET A 295 26.80 -19.02 39.09
N PHE A 296 26.54 -19.14 37.79
CA PHE A 296 26.20 -20.42 37.17
C PHE A 296 27.36 -21.43 37.23
N ILE A 297 28.61 -20.99 37.08
CA ILE A 297 29.81 -21.85 37.17
C ILE A 297 30.14 -22.27 38.61
N ILE A 298 29.80 -21.46 39.63
CA ILE A 298 30.09 -21.81 41.03
C ILE A 298 29.07 -22.80 41.59
N PHE A 299 27.84 -22.79 41.08
CA PHE A 299 26.72 -23.58 41.60
C PHE A 299 26.34 -24.80 40.74
N HIS A 300 27.14 -25.11 39.70
CA HIS A 300 27.08 -26.33 38.89
C HIS A 300 28.47 -26.88 38.59
#